data_AF-A0A8D9ER09-F1
#
_entry.id   AF-A0A8D9ER09-F1
#
_cell.length_a   1.000
_cell.length_b   1.000
_cell.length_c   1.000
_cell.angle_alpha   90.00
_cell.angle_beta   90.00
_cell.angle_gamma   90.00
#
_symmetry.space_group_name_H-M   'P 1'
#
loop_
_entity.id
_entity.type
_entity.pdbx_description
1 polymer ?
#
loop_
_entity_poly.entity_id
_entity_poly.type
_entity_poly.pdbx_seq_one_letter_code
_entity_poly.pdbx_strand_id
1 'polypeptide(L)'
;MEIAEIGDHWELIKVDKESKEDKMGDDFKVDKGMDTLTLSDELGPESEQLTNGHNNPTEVSKSSAKLKRVEDVLEWHEYFMASAFLVAKRSKDPATRVGAVIVNEANKIVGTGYNGMPIGCSDDDFPWDKNTPNELDSKYLYVCHAEMNAILNKNSADTNKCRIYSSLFPCNECAKIIIQSGIREVIYMCDKDMRKPATIASKRMFDAAKIKYWQFKPQNEKIVIDMYENIR
;
A
#
# COMPACT_ATOMS: atom_id res chain seq x y z
N MET A 1 -10.48 27.07 -4.02
CA MET A 1 -9.32 27.97 -3.88
C MET A 1 -8.58 27.91 -5.18
N GLU A 2 -8.41 29.05 -5.84
CA GLU A 2 -7.59 29.18 -7.05
C GLU A 2 -6.43 30.12 -6.76
N ILE A 3 -5.35 29.94 -7.52
CA ILE A 3 -4.16 30.78 -7.45
C ILE A 3 -4.26 31.76 -8.62
N ALA A 4 -4.28 33.06 -8.34
CA ALA A 4 -4.33 34.11 -9.35
C ALA A 4 -3.07 34.98 -9.27
N GLU A 5 -2.62 35.46 -10.43
CA GLU A 5 -1.45 36.35 -10.55
C GLU A 5 -1.89 37.78 -10.24
N ILE A 6 -1.26 38.40 -9.24
CA ILE A 6 -1.48 39.82 -8.93
C ILE A 6 -0.11 40.49 -8.86
N GLY A 7 0.30 41.11 -9.98
CA GLY A 7 1.64 41.69 -10.10
C GLY A 7 2.74 40.64 -10.03
N ASP A 8 3.83 40.93 -9.31
CA ASP A 8 5.02 40.07 -9.27
C ASP A 8 4.97 38.95 -8.21
N HIS A 9 3.82 38.72 -7.55
CA HIS A 9 3.63 37.72 -6.49
C HIS A 9 2.30 36.96 -6.62
N TRP A 10 2.24 35.77 -6.02
CA TRP A 10 1.09 34.86 -6.08
C TRP A 10 0.35 34.80 -4.74
N GLU A 11 -0.95 35.09 -4.76
CA GLU A 11 -1.82 35.02 -3.58
C GLU A 11 -2.92 33.94 -3.73
N LEU A 12 -3.33 33.37 -2.59
CA LEU A 12 -4.43 32.40 -2.50
C LEU A 12 -5.75 33.14 -2.31
N ILE A 13 -6.64 33.07 -3.29
CA ILE A 13 -7.94 33.75 -3.22
C ILE A 13 -9.05 32.73 -2.98
N LYS A 14 -9.95 33.03 -2.04
CA LYS A 14 -11.19 32.28 -1.82
C LYS A 14 -12.22 32.74 -2.86
N VAL A 15 -12.68 31.80 -3.68
CA VAL A 15 -13.79 32.01 -4.60
C VAL A 15 -15.05 31.54 -3.88
N ASP A 16 -15.94 32.47 -3.54
CA ASP A 16 -17.25 32.16 -3.01
C ASP A 16 -18.13 31.60 -4.14
N LYS A 17 -18.60 30.36 -3.99
CA LYS A 17 -19.59 29.76 -4.89
C LYS A 17 -20.96 29.87 -4.25
N GLU A 18 -21.73 30.87 -4.68
CA GLU A 18 -23.15 30.95 -4.38
C GLU A 18 -24.01 30.33 -5.50
N SER A 19 -24.96 29.51 -5.04
CA SER A 19 -26.22 29.10 -5.68
C SER A 19 -26.20 28.30 -6.99
N LYS A 20 -26.68 27.05 -6.90
CA LYS A 20 -27.79 26.53 -7.72
C LYS A 20 -28.33 25.25 -7.08
N GLU A 21 -29.42 25.41 -6.34
CA GLU A 21 -30.40 24.35 -6.09
C GLU A 21 -31.18 24.09 -7.38
N ASP A 22 -31.48 22.82 -7.68
CA ASP A 22 -32.76 22.42 -8.25
C ASP A 22 -33.04 20.93 -7.99
N LYS A 23 -34.32 20.65 -7.82
CA LYS A 23 -34.96 19.55 -7.07
C LYS A 23 -35.29 18.31 -7.92
N MET A 24 -35.29 17.14 -7.29
CA MET A 24 -36.27 16.02 -7.34
C MET A 24 -35.65 14.87 -6.53
N GLY A 25 -36.21 14.25 -5.48
CA GLY A 25 -37.60 13.88 -5.22
C GLY A 25 -37.79 12.41 -5.59
N ASP A 26 -37.63 11.48 -4.63
CA ASP A 26 -38.69 10.51 -4.26
C ASP A 26 -38.24 9.43 -3.26
N ASP A 27 -39.21 9.09 -2.43
CA ASP A 27 -39.21 8.28 -1.22
C ASP A 27 -38.97 6.78 -1.44
N PHE A 28 -38.33 6.12 -0.48
CA PHE A 28 -38.71 4.76 -0.11
C PHE A 28 -38.36 4.45 1.37
N LYS A 29 -39.40 4.31 2.19
CA LYS A 29 -39.39 3.68 3.53
C LYS A 29 -40.24 2.41 3.46
N VAL A 30 -39.71 1.28 3.92
CA VAL A 30 -40.44 0.12 4.49
C VAL A 30 -39.45 -0.59 5.41
N ASP A 31 -39.51 -0.59 6.74
CA ASP A 31 -40.47 -1.06 7.77
C ASP A 31 -39.92 -2.31 8.50
N LYS A 32 -40.22 -2.38 9.80
CA LYS A 32 -39.69 -3.29 10.83
C LYS A 32 -40.50 -4.60 10.94
N GLY A 33 -39.87 -5.65 11.49
CA GLY A 33 -40.51 -6.83 12.09
C GLY A 33 -39.46 -7.96 12.21
N MET A 34 -38.83 -8.19 13.37
CA MET A 34 -39.31 -8.84 14.60
C MET A 34 -39.71 -10.32 14.37
N ASP A 35 -38.94 -11.23 14.95
CA ASP A 35 -39.51 -12.32 15.75
C ASP A 35 -38.45 -12.99 16.64
N THR A 36 -38.74 -12.93 17.94
CA THR A 36 -38.08 -13.59 19.07
C THR A 36 -38.79 -14.90 19.36
N LEU A 37 -38.06 -15.99 19.58
CA LEU A 37 -38.60 -17.21 20.19
C LEU A 37 -37.69 -17.65 21.33
N THR A 38 -38.14 -17.37 22.55
CA THR A 38 -37.69 -17.97 23.81
C THR A 38 -38.54 -19.20 24.10
N LEU A 39 -37.90 -20.33 24.41
CA LEU A 39 -38.55 -21.49 25.02
C LEU A 39 -37.81 -21.80 26.32
N SER A 40 -38.47 -21.44 27.42
CA SER A 40 -38.21 -21.91 28.78
C SER A 40 -39.13 -23.10 29.02
N ASP A 41 -38.59 -24.19 29.57
CA ASP A 41 -39.38 -25.14 30.37
C ASP A 41 -38.49 -25.73 31.47
N GLU A 42 -39.12 -25.87 32.63
CA GLU A 42 -38.58 -26.05 33.97
C GLU A 42 -38.84 -27.47 34.51
N LEU A 43 -37.98 -27.91 35.45
CA LEU A 43 -38.21 -28.90 36.54
C LEU A 43 -38.43 -30.38 36.11
N GLY A 44 -37.83 -31.43 36.69
CA GLY A 44 -37.25 -31.74 38.00
C GLY A 44 -37.39 -33.28 38.22
N PRO A 45 -37.11 -33.84 39.41
CA PRO A 45 -35.84 -34.50 39.78
C PRO A 45 -35.95 -36.02 39.96
N GLU A 46 -34.82 -36.73 40.03
CA GLU A 46 -34.66 -37.86 40.96
C GLU A 46 -33.18 -38.24 41.19
N SER A 47 -32.93 -38.73 42.40
CA SER A 47 -31.68 -38.87 43.13
C SER A 47 -31.02 -40.24 43.01
N GLU A 48 -29.70 -40.32 43.13
CA GLU A 48 -29.03 -41.41 43.85
C GLU A 48 -27.60 -41.01 44.31
N GLN A 49 -27.29 -41.30 45.57
CA GLN A 49 -26.02 -41.05 46.26
C GLN A 49 -25.04 -42.23 46.11
N LEU A 50 -23.75 -41.98 46.44
CA LEU A 50 -22.61 -42.86 46.84
C LEU A 50 -21.38 -42.51 45.98
N THR A 51 -20.17 -42.15 46.45
CA THR A 51 -19.45 -42.22 47.74
C THR A 51 -18.24 -41.27 47.72
N ASN A 52 -17.78 -40.92 48.92
CA ASN A 52 -16.60 -40.14 49.31
C ASN A 52 -15.33 -40.22 48.45
N GLY A 53 -14.73 -39.05 48.20
CA GLY A 53 -13.33 -38.87 47.86
C GLY A 53 -12.88 -37.46 48.24
N HIS A 54 -12.06 -37.36 49.29
CA HIS A 54 -11.40 -36.10 49.69
C HIS A 54 -10.53 -35.60 48.55
N ASN A 55 -10.77 -34.38 48.06
CA ASN A 55 -9.77 -33.54 47.43
C ASN A 55 -10.23 -32.08 47.53
N ASN A 56 -9.46 -31.28 48.27
CA ASN A 56 -9.60 -29.83 48.32
C ASN A 56 -9.51 -29.26 46.88
N PRO A 57 -10.52 -28.52 46.38
CA PRO A 57 -10.31 -27.70 45.20
C PRO A 57 -9.50 -26.49 45.66
N THR A 58 -8.21 -26.49 45.33
CA THR A 58 -7.50 -25.23 45.19
C THR A 58 -8.24 -24.43 44.14
N GLU A 59 -8.85 -23.32 44.53
CA GLU A 59 -9.38 -22.32 43.61
C GLU A 59 -8.22 -21.82 42.74
N VAL A 60 -8.01 -22.48 41.60
CA VAL A 60 -7.29 -21.89 40.50
C VAL A 60 -8.22 -20.81 39.96
N SER A 61 -8.08 -19.60 40.50
CA SER A 61 -8.67 -18.41 39.92
C SER A 61 -8.15 -18.31 38.48
N LYS A 62 -8.96 -18.78 37.54
CA LYS A 62 -8.77 -18.48 36.12
C LYS A 62 -9.04 -17.00 35.95
N SER A 63 -8.06 -16.17 36.28
CA SER A 63 -8.01 -14.83 35.77
C SER A 63 -7.86 -14.96 34.25
N SER A 64 -9.00 -14.88 33.56
CA SER A 64 -9.01 -14.68 32.12
C SER A 64 -8.47 -13.28 31.90
N ALA A 65 -7.14 -13.16 31.89
CA ALA A 65 -6.49 -11.93 31.50
C ALA A 65 -6.93 -11.65 30.07
N LYS A 66 -7.82 -10.66 29.93
CA LYS A 66 -8.29 -10.18 28.63
C LYS A 66 -7.03 -9.76 27.86
N LEU A 67 -6.65 -10.56 26.86
CA LEU A 67 -5.53 -10.23 25.98
C LEU A 67 -5.83 -8.86 25.38
N LYS A 68 -5.02 -7.85 25.73
CA LYS A 68 -5.11 -6.53 25.12
C LYS A 68 -4.63 -6.66 23.69
N ARG A 69 -5.39 -6.09 22.76
CA ARG A 69 -4.96 -5.98 21.37
C ARG A 69 -3.71 -5.10 21.33
N VAL A 70 -2.79 -5.43 20.42
CA VAL A 70 -1.62 -4.58 20.16
C VAL A 70 -2.15 -3.23 19.68
N GLU A 71 -1.74 -2.15 20.33
CA GLU A 71 -2.19 -0.79 20.02
C GLU A 71 -1.30 -0.11 18.96
N ASP A 72 -0.10 -0.66 18.71
CA ASP A 72 0.87 -0.19 17.71
C ASP A 72 0.87 -1.11 16.48
N VAL A 73 -0.22 -1.10 15.72
CA VAL A 73 -0.36 -1.89 14.49
C VAL A 73 -0.13 -0.99 13.28
N LEU A 74 0.75 -1.42 12.39
CA LEU A 74 1.07 -0.68 11.17
C LEU A 74 -0.12 -0.67 10.20
N GLU A 75 -0.53 0.53 9.78
CA GLU A 75 -1.61 0.69 8.80
C GLU A 75 -1.21 0.19 7.41
N TRP A 76 -2.19 -0.20 6.59
CA TRP A 76 -1.93 -0.86 5.30
C TRP A 76 -1.04 -0.05 4.36
N HIS A 77 -1.29 1.24 4.19
CA HIS A 77 -0.47 2.08 3.31
C HIS A 77 0.96 2.22 3.83
N GLU A 78 1.15 2.34 5.15
CA GLU A 78 2.47 2.36 5.76
C GLU A 78 3.18 1.02 5.56
N TYR A 79 2.49 -0.10 5.79
CA TYR A 79 3.03 -1.44 5.55
C TYR A 79 3.49 -1.65 4.11
N PHE A 80 2.67 -1.29 3.12
CA PHE A 80 3.04 -1.49 1.71
C PHE A 80 4.13 -0.54 1.25
N MET A 81 4.11 0.72 1.70
CA MET A 81 5.20 1.66 1.39
C MET A 81 6.50 1.24 2.07
N ALA A 82 6.45 0.84 3.34
CA ALA A 82 7.61 0.30 4.06
C ALA A 82 8.18 -0.94 3.38
N SER A 83 7.29 -1.83 2.90
CA SER A 83 7.69 -3.00 2.12
C SER A 83 8.42 -2.61 0.83
N ALA A 84 7.97 -1.56 0.13
CA ALA A 84 8.68 -1.04 -1.04
C ALA A 84 10.09 -0.55 -0.68
N PHE A 85 10.25 0.18 0.43
CA PHE A 85 11.57 0.58 0.93
C PHE A 85 12.45 -0.60 1.39
N LEU A 86 11.86 -1.64 1.98
CA LEU A 86 12.56 -2.86 2.36
C LEU A 86 13.06 -3.61 1.12
N VAL A 87 12.23 -3.76 0.10
CA VAL A 87 12.58 -4.37 -1.19
C VAL A 87 13.68 -3.56 -1.89
N ALA A 88 13.64 -2.23 -1.82
CA ALA A 88 14.68 -1.35 -2.38
C ALA A 88 16.08 -1.64 -1.81
N LYS A 89 16.17 -2.16 -0.57
CA LYS A 89 17.47 -2.53 0.04
C LYS A 89 18.18 -3.68 -0.68
N ARG A 90 17.51 -4.40 -1.58
CA ARG A 90 18.13 -5.42 -2.44
C ARG A 90 18.82 -4.86 -3.69
N SER A 91 18.55 -3.60 -4.07
CA SER A 91 19.21 -2.97 -5.21
C SER A 91 20.70 -2.77 -4.95
N LYS A 92 21.53 -3.12 -5.94
CA LYS A 92 22.98 -2.89 -5.92
C LYS A 92 23.40 -1.54 -6.52
N ASP A 93 22.44 -0.73 -6.99
CA ASP A 93 22.73 0.60 -7.51
C ASP A 93 23.36 1.47 -6.39
N PRO A 94 24.56 2.03 -6.60
CA PRO A 94 25.24 2.83 -5.60
C PRO A 94 24.62 4.23 -5.44
N ALA A 95 23.90 4.72 -6.45
CA ALA A 95 23.40 6.08 -6.51
C ALA A 95 21.92 6.20 -6.10
N THR A 96 21.06 5.30 -6.56
CA THR A 96 19.63 5.39 -6.28
C THR A 96 19.01 4.01 -6.19
N ARG A 97 18.48 3.68 -5.00
CA ARG A 97 17.78 2.43 -4.73
C ARG A 97 16.28 2.69 -4.67
N VAL A 98 15.56 2.13 -5.61
CA VAL A 98 14.11 2.24 -5.76
C VAL A 98 13.51 0.86 -5.53
N GLY A 99 12.37 0.83 -4.85
CA GLY A 99 11.58 -0.38 -4.67
C GLY A 99 10.12 -0.12 -4.99
N ALA A 100 9.45 -1.18 -5.44
CA ALA A 100 8.04 -1.16 -5.78
C ALA A 100 7.34 -2.44 -5.31
N VAL A 101 6.08 -2.31 -4.89
CA VAL A 101 5.22 -3.39 -4.42
C VAL A 101 3.84 -3.25 -5.05
N ILE A 102 3.33 -4.32 -5.65
CA ILE A 102 1.99 -4.38 -6.25
C ILE A 102 1.07 -5.12 -5.30
N VAL A 103 -0.10 -4.53 -5.06
CA VAL A 103 -1.10 -5.00 -4.10
C VAL A 103 -2.44 -5.12 -4.79
N ASN A 104 -3.11 -6.26 -4.63
CA ASN A 104 -4.44 -6.47 -5.19
C ASN A 104 -5.55 -5.85 -4.31
N GLU A 105 -6.81 -5.98 -4.74
CA GLU A 105 -7.98 -5.45 -4.04
C GLU A 105 -8.19 -6.09 -2.66
N ALA A 106 -7.68 -7.30 -2.44
CA ALA A 106 -7.73 -8.02 -1.17
C ALA A 106 -6.54 -7.73 -0.25
N ASN A 107 -5.78 -6.65 -0.50
CA ASN A 107 -4.60 -6.25 0.27
C ASN A 107 -3.49 -7.33 0.33
N LYS A 108 -3.37 -8.15 -0.72
CA LYS A 108 -2.28 -9.11 -0.85
C LYS A 108 -1.20 -8.56 -1.77
N ILE A 109 0.06 -8.67 -1.35
CA ILE A 109 1.20 -8.39 -2.22
C ILE A 109 1.24 -9.45 -3.32
N VAL A 110 1.15 -9.01 -4.57
CA VAL A 110 1.14 -9.87 -5.76
C VAL A 110 2.36 -9.66 -6.66
N GLY A 111 3.23 -8.72 -6.34
CA GLY A 111 4.48 -8.50 -7.06
C GLY A 111 5.40 -7.55 -6.30
N THR A 112 6.71 -7.78 -6.39
CA THR A 112 7.73 -6.92 -5.78
C THR A 112 8.90 -6.74 -6.73
N GLY A 113 9.53 -5.57 -6.69
CA GLY A 113 10.65 -5.25 -7.55
C GLY A 113 11.54 -4.17 -6.98
N TYR A 114 12.81 -4.23 -7.33
CA TYR A 114 13.80 -3.20 -7.08
C TYR A 114 14.56 -2.94 -8.39
N ASN A 115 15.21 -1.78 -8.51
CA ASN A 115 16.02 -1.50 -9.70
C ASN A 115 17.32 -2.32 -9.70
N GLY A 116 17.63 -2.95 -10.84
CA GLY A 116 18.76 -3.85 -10.99
C GLY A 116 19.00 -4.24 -12.44
N MET A 117 20.10 -4.96 -12.70
CA MET A 117 20.36 -5.52 -14.03
C MET A 117 19.34 -6.64 -14.37
N PRO A 118 19.15 -6.96 -15.66
CA PRO A 118 18.30 -8.06 -16.08
C PRO A 118 18.74 -9.39 -15.48
N ILE A 119 17.82 -10.37 -15.37
CA ILE A 119 18.14 -11.69 -14.84
C ILE A 119 19.22 -12.35 -15.72
N GLY A 120 20.31 -12.78 -15.08
CA GLY A 120 21.46 -13.39 -15.75
C GLY A 120 22.57 -12.40 -16.15
N CYS A 121 22.33 -11.09 -16.02
CA CYS A 121 23.37 -10.07 -16.18
C CYS A 121 24.00 -9.80 -14.80
N SER A 122 25.29 -10.08 -14.64
CA SER A 122 25.99 -9.79 -13.38
C SER A 122 26.14 -8.30 -13.17
N ASP A 123 25.90 -7.83 -11.94
CA ASP A 123 26.15 -6.44 -11.57
C ASP A 123 27.65 -6.09 -11.57
N ASP A 124 28.54 -7.09 -11.64
CA ASP A 124 29.99 -6.92 -11.74
C ASP A 124 30.46 -6.77 -13.20
N ASP A 125 29.67 -7.25 -14.17
CA ASP A 125 30.01 -7.23 -15.60
C ASP A 125 29.41 -6.02 -16.33
N PHE A 126 28.36 -5.41 -15.78
CA PHE A 126 27.62 -4.31 -16.39
C PHE A 126 27.82 -2.99 -15.64
N PRO A 127 27.83 -1.85 -16.37
CA PRO A 127 28.19 -0.56 -15.78
C PRO A 127 27.10 0.02 -14.88
N TRP A 128 27.53 0.66 -13.79
CA TRP A 128 26.69 1.44 -12.89
C TRP A 128 26.84 2.96 -13.05
N ASP A 129 27.79 3.42 -13.86
CA ASP A 129 28.01 4.84 -14.07
C ASP A 129 26.89 5.46 -14.92
N LYS A 130 26.62 6.73 -14.67
CA LYS A 130 25.67 7.56 -15.40
C LYS A 130 26.35 8.71 -16.16
N ASN A 131 27.62 9.02 -15.86
CA ASN A 131 28.34 10.19 -16.36
C ASN A 131 29.48 9.78 -17.30
N THR A 132 29.17 8.97 -18.30
CA THR A 132 30.12 8.49 -19.31
C THR A 132 29.83 9.12 -20.68
N PRO A 133 30.86 9.45 -21.47
CA PRO A 133 30.68 9.90 -22.86
C PRO A 133 30.20 8.79 -23.80
N ASN A 134 30.45 7.52 -23.48
CA ASN A 134 30.00 6.37 -24.26
C ASN A 134 28.71 5.82 -23.63
N GLU A 135 27.63 5.84 -24.38
CA GLU A 135 26.32 5.37 -23.90
C GLU A 135 26.35 3.89 -23.47
N LEU A 136 27.16 3.05 -24.11
CA LEU A 136 27.30 1.63 -23.75
C LEU A 136 27.94 1.40 -22.38
N ASP A 137 28.66 2.39 -21.84
CA ASP A 137 29.22 2.35 -20.49
C ASP A 137 28.24 2.96 -19.47
N SER A 138 27.04 3.34 -19.90
CA SER A 138 26.02 3.94 -19.04
C SER A 138 25.04 2.89 -18.53
N LYS A 139 24.73 2.94 -17.23
CA LYS A 139 23.72 2.06 -16.63
C LYS A 139 22.33 2.22 -17.24
N TYR A 140 22.03 3.37 -17.85
CA TYR A 140 20.69 3.70 -18.34
C TYR A 140 20.21 2.77 -19.47
N LEU A 141 21.12 2.12 -20.18
CA LEU A 141 20.77 1.15 -21.22
C LEU A 141 20.44 -0.24 -20.67
N TYR A 142 20.88 -0.58 -19.45
CA TYR A 142 20.80 -1.94 -18.92
C TYR A 142 19.86 -2.07 -17.72
N VAL A 143 19.78 -1.04 -16.87
CA VAL A 143 19.01 -1.11 -15.62
C VAL A 143 17.52 -1.27 -15.90
N CYS A 144 16.93 -2.32 -15.33
CA CYS A 144 15.49 -2.46 -15.19
C CYS A 144 15.00 -1.69 -13.95
N HIS A 145 13.94 -0.92 -14.11
CA HIS A 145 13.34 -0.16 -13.02
C HIS A 145 12.54 -1.05 -12.06
N ALA A 146 12.34 -0.57 -10.84
CA ALA A 146 11.65 -1.32 -9.78
C ALA A 146 10.21 -1.69 -10.18
N GLU A 147 9.48 -0.77 -10.81
CA GLU A 147 8.10 -0.95 -11.24
C GLU A 147 7.97 -2.01 -12.33
N MET A 148 8.89 -2.00 -13.30
CA MET A 148 8.99 -3.01 -14.35
C MET A 148 9.25 -4.39 -13.72
N ASN A 149 10.24 -4.49 -12.83
CA ASN A 149 10.55 -5.73 -12.14
C ASN A 149 9.38 -6.22 -11.27
N ALA A 150 8.64 -5.33 -10.62
CA ALA A 150 7.48 -5.72 -9.81
C ALA A 150 6.36 -6.36 -10.66
N ILE A 151 6.12 -5.85 -11.86
CA ILE A 151 5.11 -6.39 -12.80
C ILE A 151 5.57 -7.72 -13.41
N LEU A 152 6.86 -7.84 -13.73
CA LEU A 152 7.44 -9.06 -14.30
C LEU A 152 7.54 -10.18 -13.26
N ASN A 153 7.85 -9.86 -12.01
CA ASN A 153 7.98 -10.82 -10.91
C ASN A 153 6.67 -11.12 -10.17
N LYS A 154 5.52 -10.78 -10.77
CA LYS A 154 4.23 -11.03 -10.13
C LYS A 154 4.00 -12.53 -9.90
N ASN A 155 3.36 -12.86 -8.78
CA ASN A 155 2.91 -14.22 -8.46
C ASN A 155 1.41 -14.44 -8.72
N SER A 156 0.78 -13.50 -9.44
CA SER A 156 -0.61 -13.57 -9.90
C SER A 156 -0.68 -13.70 -11.42
N ALA A 157 -1.82 -14.18 -11.93
CA ALA A 157 -2.07 -14.29 -13.37
C ALA A 157 -1.96 -12.91 -14.07
N ASP A 158 -2.49 -11.87 -13.44
CA ASP A 158 -2.42 -10.50 -13.91
C ASP A 158 -2.32 -9.51 -12.74
N THR A 159 -2.14 -8.23 -13.07
CA THR A 159 -2.15 -7.10 -12.11
C THR A 159 -3.34 -6.17 -12.36
N ASN A 160 -4.40 -6.68 -12.98
CA ASN A 160 -5.57 -5.88 -13.29
C ASN A 160 -6.23 -5.38 -12.00
N LYS A 161 -6.64 -4.10 -11.99
CA LYS A 161 -7.21 -3.39 -10.83
C LYS A 161 -6.30 -3.33 -9.59
N CYS A 162 -5.04 -3.75 -9.70
CA CYS A 162 -4.10 -3.64 -8.59
C CYS A 162 -3.66 -2.19 -8.40
N ARG A 163 -2.98 -1.97 -7.27
CA ARG A 163 -2.34 -0.71 -6.89
C ARG A 163 -0.84 -0.96 -6.75
N ILE A 164 -0.01 0.00 -7.16
CA ILE A 164 1.44 -0.09 -7.01
C ILE A 164 1.94 0.99 -6.03
N TYR A 165 2.74 0.56 -5.06
CA TYR A 165 3.47 1.42 -4.14
C TYR A 165 4.91 1.52 -4.64
N SER A 166 5.42 2.74 -4.86
CA SER A 166 6.80 2.95 -5.31
C SER A 166 7.51 3.99 -4.43
N SER A 167 8.78 3.76 -4.12
CA SER A 167 9.56 4.73 -3.33
C SER A 167 9.84 6.03 -4.11
N LEU A 168 9.72 6.02 -5.43
CA LEU A 168 9.89 7.18 -6.32
C LEU A 168 8.76 7.23 -7.35
N PHE A 169 8.39 8.42 -7.82
CA PHE A 169 7.38 8.56 -8.88
C PHE A 169 7.83 7.86 -10.18
N PRO A 170 6.97 7.04 -10.82
CA PRO A 170 7.35 6.28 -12.01
C PRO A 170 7.69 7.15 -13.22
N CYS A 171 8.76 6.78 -13.95
CA CYS A 171 9.10 7.43 -15.22
C CYS A 171 8.07 7.10 -16.32
N ASN A 172 8.19 7.75 -17.49
CA ASN A 172 7.26 7.54 -18.61
C ASN A 172 7.25 6.08 -19.11
N GLU A 173 8.40 5.40 -19.17
CA GLU A 173 8.44 3.99 -19.61
C GLU A 173 7.74 3.07 -18.60
N CYS A 174 7.96 3.28 -17.31
CA CYS A 174 7.24 2.55 -16.26
C CYS A 174 5.74 2.83 -16.30
N ALA A 175 5.33 4.08 -16.56
CA ALA A 175 3.93 4.45 -16.70
C ALA A 175 3.24 3.69 -17.84
N LYS A 176 3.89 3.53 -19.00
CA LYS A 176 3.36 2.71 -20.10
C LYS A 176 3.09 1.28 -19.63
N ILE A 177 4.05 0.66 -18.95
CA ILE A 177 3.93 -0.74 -18.49
C ILE A 177 2.83 -0.86 -17.42
N ILE A 178 2.77 0.07 -16.45
CA ILE A 178 1.74 0.13 -15.40
C ILE A 178 0.34 0.23 -16.01
N ILE A 179 0.14 1.10 -17.00
CA ILE A 179 -1.15 1.27 -17.69
C ILE A 179 -1.53 -0.02 -18.41
N GLN A 180 -0.60 -0.56 -19.20
CA GLN A 180 -0.84 -1.77 -20.01
C GLN A 180 -1.04 -3.02 -19.15
N SER A 181 -0.47 -3.08 -17.94
CA SER A 181 -0.62 -4.22 -17.02
C SER A 181 -1.95 -4.23 -16.25
N GLY A 182 -2.80 -3.20 -16.44
CA GLY A 182 -4.11 -3.14 -15.82
C GLY A 182 -4.12 -2.55 -14.40
N ILE A 183 -2.99 -2.05 -13.89
CA ILE A 183 -2.92 -1.36 -12.60
C ILE A 183 -3.76 -0.06 -12.67
N ARG A 184 -4.41 0.32 -11.55
CA ARG A 184 -5.35 1.45 -11.49
C ARG A 184 -4.99 2.53 -10.49
N GLU A 185 -4.03 2.27 -9.61
CA GLU A 185 -3.57 3.28 -8.64
C GLU A 185 -2.05 3.22 -8.45
N VAL A 186 -1.41 4.38 -8.40
CA VAL A 186 0.02 4.57 -8.12
C VAL A 186 0.18 5.40 -6.85
N ILE A 187 0.75 4.80 -5.82
CA ILE A 187 1.06 5.45 -4.54
C ILE A 187 2.57 5.63 -4.49
N TYR A 188 3.07 6.85 -4.34
CA TYR A 188 4.51 7.10 -4.37
C TYR A 188 4.98 7.92 -3.17
N MET A 189 6.21 7.68 -2.70
CA MET A 189 6.76 8.44 -1.57
C MET A 189 7.33 9.80 -1.98
N CYS A 190 8.06 9.85 -3.09
CA CYS A 190 8.82 11.03 -3.51
C CYS A 190 8.63 11.34 -4.99
N ASP A 191 8.52 12.62 -5.34
CA ASP A 191 8.50 13.15 -6.71
C ASP A 191 9.56 14.25 -6.88
N LYS A 192 10.83 13.91 -6.58
CA LYS A 192 11.96 14.85 -6.69
C LYS A 192 12.22 15.31 -8.13
N ASP A 193 11.78 14.52 -9.11
CA ASP A 193 12.03 14.72 -10.52
C ASP A 193 10.79 15.26 -11.27
N MET A 194 9.86 15.91 -10.56
CA MET A 194 8.56 16.34 -11.09
C MET A 194 8.61 17.21 -12.35
N ARG A 195 9.72 17.93 -12.57
CA ARG A 195 9.93 18.83 -13.70
C ARG A 195 10.61 18.17 -14.90
N LYS A 196 11.10 16.93 -14.77
CA LYS A 196 11.74 16.22 -15.90
C LYS A 196 10.69 15.88 -16.96
N PRO A 197 11.02 15.99 -18.27
CA PRO A 197 10.09 15.62 -19.34
C PRO A 197 9.50 14.21 -19.20
N ALA A 198 10.31 13.24 -18.77
CA ALA A 198 9.86 11.87 -18.50
C ALA A 198 8.76 11.82 -17.42
N THR A 199 8.91 12.58 -16.33
CA THR A 199 7.92 12.62 -15.25
C THR A 199 6.64 13.35 -15.68
N ILE A 200 6.77 14.44 -16.45
CA ILE A 200 5.62 15.16 -17.01
C ILE A 200 4.84 14.27 -17.99
N ALA A 201 5.54 13.54 -18.86
CA ALA A 201 4.93 12.59 -19.78
C ALA A 201 4.23 11.44 -19.03
N SER A 202 4.85 10.92 -17.95
CA SER A 202 4.26 9.92 -17.07
C SER A 202 2.92 10.39 -16.49
N LYS A 203 2.86 11.60 -15.89
CA LYS A 203 1.62 12.20 -15.38
C LYS A 203 0.55 12.36 -16.45
N ARG A 204 0.91 12.91 -17.62
CA ARG A 204 -0.01 13.04 -18.77
C ARG A 204 -0.61 11.70 -19.20
N MET A 205 0.20 10.63 -19.22
CA MET A 205 -0.28 9.28 -19.55
C MET A 205 -1.21 8.73 -18.48
N PHE A 206 -0.87 8.90 -17.19
CA PHE A 206 -1.75 8.49 -16.10
C PHE A 206 -3.08 9.24 -16.12
N ASP A 207 -3.07 10.56 -16.33
CA ASP A 207 -4.28 11.38 -16.46
C ASP A 207 -5.16 10.91 -17.63
N ALA A 208 -4.56 10.71 -18.81
CA ALA A 208 -5.28 10.25 -20.00
C ALA A 208 -5.88 8.85 -19.83
N ALA A 209 -5.16 7.94 -19.16
CA ALA A 209 -5.62 6.59 -18.86
C ALA A 209 -6.49 6.50 -17.59
N LYS A 210 -6.76 7.62 -16.91
CA LYS A 210 -7.52 7.70 -15.65
C LYS A 210 -6.94 6.82 -14.54
N ILE A 211 -5.62 6.72 -14.47
CA ILE A 211 -4.90 6.07 -13.38
C ILE A 211 -4.81 7.04 -12.21
N LYS A 212 -5.35 6.67 -11.05
CA LYS A 212 -5.22 7.48 -9.85
C LYS A 212 -3.78 7.47 -9.39
N TYR A 213 -3.20 8.61 -9.06
CA TYR A 213 -1.90 8.66 -8.41
C TYR A 213 -1.85 9.72 -7.33
N TRP A 214 -1.13 9.45 -6.23
CA TRP A 214 -1.00 10.38 -5.12
C TRP A 214 0.25 10.12 -4.30
N GLN A 215 0.79 11.19 -3.70
CA GLN A 215 1.95 11.11 -2.85
C GLN A 215 1.56 10.62 -1.46
N PHE A 216 2.18 9.54 -1.01
CA PHE A 216 2.02 9.03 0.34
C PHE A 216 2.66 9.97 1.36
N LYS A 217 1.92 10.27 2.42
CA LYS A 217 2.41 11.01 3.58
C LYS A 217 2.44 10.05 4.78
N PRO A 218 3.63 9.59 5.21
CA PRO A 218 3.71 8.66 6.32
C PRO A 218 3.24 9.32 7.62
N GLN A 219 2.66 8.54 8.53
CA GLN A 219 2.42 9.00 9.91
C GLN A 219 3.72 8.89 10.71
N ASN A 220 4.49 7.83 10.43
CA ASN A 220 5.79 7.58 11.04
C ASN A 220 6.93 7.74 10.02
N GLU A 221 7.90 8.60 10.31
CA GLU A 221 9.07 8.79 9.43
C GLU A 221 9.97 7.55 9.34
N LYS A 222 9.92 6.67 10.34
CA LYS A 222 10.76 5.49 10.47
C LYS A 222 9.97 4.32 10.99
N ILE A 223 10.24 3.15 10.42
CA ILE A 223 9.77 1.85 10.89
C ILE A 223 11.02 1.02 11.16
N VAL A 224 11.14 0.49 12.38
CA VAL A 224 12.27 -0.34 12.80
C VAL A 224 11.85 -1.80 12.70
N ILE A 225 12.67 -2.61 12.05
CA ILE A 225 12.52 -4.06 12.05
C ILE A 225 13.65 -4.59 12.93
N ASP A 226 13.31 -4.98 14.16
CA ASP A 226 14.24 -5.66 15.06
C ASP A 226 14.05 -7.18 14.90
N MET A 227 15.10 -7.83 14.38
CA MET A 227 15.08 -9.27 14.09
C MET A 227 15.03 -10.13 15.37
N TYR A 228 15.30 -9.56 16.53
CA TYR A 228 15.21 -10.24 17.82
C TYR A 228 13.93 -9.91 18.59
N GLU A 229 13.13 -8.97 18.07
CA GLU A 229 11.86 -8.60 18.69
C GLU A 229 10.91 -9.80 18.70
N ASN A 230 10.38 -10.14 19.88
CA ASN A 230 9.50 -11.29 20.12
C ASN A 230 10.11 -12.68 19.85
N ILE A 231 11.41 -12.77 19.54
CA ILE A 231 12.15 -14.04 19.57
C ILE A 231 12.69 -14.22 20.99
N ARG A 232 12.04 -15.08 21.78
CA ARG A 232 12.58 -15.56 23.07
C ARG A 232 13.74 -16.51 22.86
#